data_AF-D3BR75-F1
#
_entry.id   AF-D3BR75-F1
#
_cell.length_a   1.000
_cell.length_b   1.000
_cell.length_c   1.000
_cell.angle_alpha   90.00
_cell.angle_beta   90.00
_cell.angle_gamma   90.00
#
_symmetry.space_group_name_H-M   'P 1'
#
loop_
_entity.id
_entity.type
_entity.pdbx_description
1 polymer ?
#
loop_
_entity_poly.entity_id
_entity_poly.type
_entity_poly.pdbx_seq_one_letter_code
_entity_poly.pdbx_strand_id
1 'polypeptide(L)'
;MSSTNNNVIMSVLKNKMLLRHMFSLIREEYDNQCPAVDDDCLTNSRHLYKHFVNSLAIMDKGWYSLMADRIKKGDSLYFSSSIAVELCGRVTDADIFTTVYNAKRFYFTDPECLKTAITKGNINAVRILLDQHKPVNLSNHFTFDTLMLFTLTTSQYHIAEFLIDKFHTHDPQATTQNILDHYIKRFNILHSVTFYNMFVNLQTVPYPEKFLQTYKPHLREKSSVGMYLSDFFFIHTNTPIKQWLLPLYSYCKVNGLVEDVQQFKSECDKLLQQSIDNSNMIQNIFKRTTTHPFIIPFLMDTLLAKERDSTIQCLCKVADSFDSVIVAQYYKRPAGEKAMKCAAWKGDLFTLKKLLDHRSYTVKNSWSELIDLAICRENLNVLEFIVVEKAVTITSNNCKKIGSMGSLPCLQLLLGKTFQAGDFDSPMIRAVHEMACTYGQTKFISDMYNQYSEYNRNYWSNIIHSGIISTAYLQFGINDYNDQEILELIEIAINSGKVEFYQFFVEQLQDSSILNQLSPNKKPNKVSNGLYPIYFHRLLEPRKRQKTNL
;
A
#
# COMPACT_ATOMS: atom_id res chain seq x y z
N MET A 1 -19.54 1.07 20.27
CA MET A 1 -19.41 2.55 20.16
C MET A 1 -18.99 2.97 18.74
N SER A 2 -19.73 2.60 17.68
CA SER A 2 -19.31 2.82 16.28
C SER A 2 -20.30 3.63 15.41
N SER A 3 -21.43 4.10 15.94
CA SER A 3 -22.44 4.83 15.15
C SER A 3 -22.31 6.36 15.19
N THR A 4 -21.59 6.91 16.16
CA THR A 4 -21.55 8.37 16.40
C THR A 4 -20.54 9.12 15.53
N ASN A 5 -19.40 8.53 15.18
CA ASN A 5 -18.38 9.20 14.37
C ASN A 5 -18.78 9.39 12.89
N ASN A 6 -19.55 8.44 12.33
CA ASN A 6 -20.09 8.58 10.98
C ASN A 6 -21.10 9.74 10.88
N ASN A 7 -21.87 10.01 11.94
CA ASN A 7 -22.82 11.11 11.95
C ASN A 7 -22.15 12.49 11.92
N VAL A 8 -20.97 12.64 12.52
CA VAL A 8 -20.25 13.91 12.57
C VAL A 8 -19.58 14.24 11.23
N ILE A 9 -18.99 13.24 10.55
CA ILE A 9 -18.44 13.41 9.20
C ILE A 9 -19.57 13.72 8.21
N MET A 10 -20.68 12.97 8.29
CA MET A 10 -21.84 13.21 7.43
C MET A 10 -22.51 14.56 7.70
N SER A 11 -22.49 15.07 8.93
CA SER A 11 -23.03 16.39 9.26
C SER A 11 -22.18 17.53 8.68
N VAL A 12 -20.85 17.36 8.61
CA VAL A 12 -19.96 18.31 7.94
C VAL A 12 -20.13 18.28 6.42
N LEU A 13 -20.20 17.08 5.84
CA LEU A 13 -20.37 16.95 4.38
C LEU A 13 -21.74 17.45 3.89
N LYS A 14 -22.78 17.41 4.75
CA LYS A 14 -24.12 17.95 4.44
C LYS A 14 -24.20 19.47 4.57
N ASN A 15 -23.29 20.12 5.28
CA ASN A 15 -23.30 21.57 5.43
C ASN A 15 -22.63 22.22 4.21
N LYS A 16 -23.45 22.62 3.22
CA LYS A 16 -22.98 23.21 1.96
C LYS A 16 -22.09 24.43 2.15
N MET A 17 -22.33 25.25 3.18
CA MET A 17 -21.54 26.45 3.43
C MET A 17 -20.15 26.07 3.95
N LEU A 18 -20.10 25.13 4.90
CA LEU A 18 -18.86 24.61 5.47
C LEU A 18 -18.02 23.87 4.41
N LEU A 19 -18.64 23.05 3.57
CA LEU A 19 -17.99 22.36 2.46
C LEU A 19 -17.40 23.35 1.44
N ARG A 20 -18.14 24.41 1.11
CA ARG A 20 -17.68 25.47 0.20
C ARG A 20 -16.52 26.26 0.79
N HIS A 21 -16.52 26.47 2.11
CA HIS A 21 -15.43 27.11 2.83
C HIS A 21 -14.18 26.21 2.89
N MET A 22 -14.34 24.91 3.13
CA MET A 22 -13.26 23.92 3.08
C MET A 22 -12.59 23.87 1.69
N PHE A 23 -13.38 23.86 0.60
CA PHE A 23 -12.82 23.91 -0.75
C PHE A 23 -12.13 25.25 -1.08
N SER A 24 -12.64 26.36 -0.53
CA SER A 24 -11.99 27.67 -0.65
C SER A 24 -10.65 27.70 0.08
N LEU A 25 -10.57 27.13 1.28
CA LEU A 25 -9.36 27.00 2.09
C LEU A 25 -8.31 26.10 1.44
N ILE A 26 -8.71 24.94 0.90
CA ILE A 26 -7.82 24.03 0.15
C ILE A 26 -7.23 24.73 -1.07
N ARG A 27 -8.01 25.58 -1.74
CA ARG A 27 -7.56 26.38 -2.88
C ARG A 27 -6.57 27.46 -2.43
N GLU A 28 -6.86 28.17 -1.35
CA GLU A 28 -6.02 29.26 -0.85
C GLU A 28 -4.69 28.76 -0.26
N GLU A 29 -4.65 27.61 0.42
CA GLU A 29 -3.39 26.98 0.88
C GLU A 29 -2.46 26.61 -0.28
N TYR A 30 -3.03 26.13 -1.40
CA TYR A 30 -2.25 25.69 -2.54
C TYR A 30 -1.72 26.84 -3.38
N ASP A 31 -2.52 27.89 -3.60
CA ASP A 31 -2.12 29.07 -4.36
C ASP A 31 -0.89 29.79 -3.75
N ASN A 32 -0.64 29.60 -2.44
CA ASN A 32 0.42 30.29 -1.69
C ASN A 32 1.73 29.50 -1.53
N GLN A 33 1.83 28.26 -2.05
CA GLN A 33 3.04 27.41 -1.96
C GLN A 33 3.93 27.38 -3.23
N CYS A 34 3.68 28.23 -4.24
CA CYS A 34 4.45 28.21 -5.49
C CYS A 34 5.60 29.25 -5.48
N PRO A 35 6.88 28.86 -5.31
CA PRO A 35 8.00 29.80 -5.38
C PRO A 35 8.18 30.29 -6.83
N ALA A 36 8.29 31.60 -7.00
CA ALA A 36 8.22 32.27 -8.31
C ALA A 36 9.51 32.25 -9.16
N VAL A 37 10.55 31.46 -8.82
CA VAL A 37 11.92 31.76 -9.29
C VAL A 37 12.70 30.64 -10.00
N ASP A 38 12.20 29.40 -10.14
CA ASP A 38 12.95 28.35 -10.86
C ASP A 38 12.14 27.65 -11.95
N ASP A 39 12.82 27.07 -12.95
CA ASP A 39 12.24 26.26 -14.04
C ASP A 39 11.36 25.09 -13.55
N ASP A 40 11.47 24.73 -12.25
CA ASP A 40 10.57 23.82 -11.53
C ASP A 40 9.18 24.41 -11.20
N CYS A 41 8.94 25.67 -11.55
CA CYS A 41 7.65 26.32 -11.37
C CYS A 41 6.58 25.72 -12.28
N LEU A 42 6.92 25.08 -13.41
CA LEU A 42 5.95 24.34 -14.25
C LEU A 42 5.48 23.03 -13.62
N THR A 43 6.29 22.45 -12.73
CA THR A 43 6.00 21.23 -11.97
C THR A 43 5.21 21.58 -10.71
N ASN A 44 5.57 22.68 -10.05
CA ASN A 44 4.87 23.16 -8.86
C ASN A 44 3.58 23.88 -9.20
N SER A 45 3.51 24.78 -10.20
CA SER A 45 2.27 25.49 -10.55
C SER A 45 1.13 24.59 -11.03
N ARG A 46 1.35 23.28 -11.18
CA ARG A 46 0.31 22.29 -11.47
C ARG A 46 -0.83 22.37 -10.47
N HIS A 47 -0.62 22.71 -9.20
CA HIS A 47 -1.67 22.67 -8.19
C HIS A 47 -2.80 23.70 -8.33
N LEU A 48 -2.57 24.82 -9.03
CA LEU A 48 -3.64 25.77 -9.31
C LEU A 48 -4.61 25.10 -10.29
N TYR A 49 -5.89 25.02 -9.93
CA TYR A 49 -6.93 24.43 -10.79
C TYR A 49 -6.86 24.91 -12.24
N LYS A 50 -6.49 26.18 -12.47
CA LYS A 50 -6.32 26.82 -13.79
C LYS A 50 -5.09 26.35 -14.59
N HIS A 51 -4.06 25.80 -13.95
CA HIS A 51 -2.80 25.39 -14.59
C HIS A 51 -2.78 23.92 -15.02
N PHE A 52 -3.75 23.10 -14.62
CA PHE A 52 -3.99 21.78 -15.21
C PHE A 52 -4.57 21.89 -16.63
N VAL A 53 -3.78 22.42 -17.56
CA VAL A 53 -4.20 22.59 -18.96
C VAL A 53 -4.21 21.26 -19.72
N ASN A 54 -3.48 20.25 -19.25
CA ASN A 54 -3.41 18.95 -19.90
C ASN A 54 -4.47 17.98 -19.36
N SER A 55 -5.45 17.65 -20.20
CA SER A 55 -6.55 16.75 -19.84
C SER A 55 -6.06 15.33 -19.49
N LEU A 56 -4.98 14.84 -20.10
CA LEU A 56 -4.42 13.52 -19.80
C LEU A 56 -3.89 13.47 -18.36
N ALA A 57 -3.18 14.51 -17.93
CA ALA A 57 -2.67 14.61 -16.56
C ALA A 57 -3.81 14.65 -15.52
N ILE A 58 -4.93 15.32 -15.84
CA ILE A 58 -6.13 15.32 -14.98
C ILE A 58 -6.69 13.88 -14.87
N MET A 59 -6.74 13.15 -15.99
CA MET A 59 -7.26 11.78 -16.02
C MET A 59 -6.37 10.76 -15.32
N ASP A 60 -5.05 10.88 -15.44
CA ASP A 60 -4.09 9.99 -14.75
C ASP A 60 -4.18 10.12 -13.22
N LYS A 61 -4.69 11.25 -12.73
CA LYS A 61 -4.97 11.49 -11.32
C LYS A 61 -6.41 11.16 -10.91
N GLY A 62 -7.27 10.75 -11.85
CA GLY A 62 -8.68 10.45 -11.59
C GLY A 62 -9.54 11.68 -11.28
N TRP A 63 -9.09 12.89 -11.61
CA TRP A 63 -9.76 14.14 -11.24
C TRP A 63 -10.83 14.56 -12.27
N TYR A 64 -11.73 13.65 -12.64
CA TYR A 64 -12.67 13.91 -13.75
C TYR A 64 -13.67 15.05 -13.47
N SER A 65 -14.08 15.25 -12.21
CA SER A 65 -14.95 16.39 -11.83
C SER A 65 -14.28 17.73 -12.10
N LEU A 66 -12.95 17.83 -11.92
CA LEU A 66 -12.20 19.03 -12.26
C LEU A 66 -12.24 19.30 -13.77
N MET A 67 -12.07 18.27 -14.59
CA MET A 67 -12.17 18.41 -16.05
C MET A 67 -13.53 18.99 -16.46
N ALA A 68 -14.62 18.43 -15.92
CA ALA A 68 -15.98 18.91 -16.19
C ALA A 68 -16.18 20.36 -15.72
N ASP A 69 -15.71 20.71 -14.52
CA ASP A 69 -15.84 22.06 -13.97
C ASP A 69 -15.10 23.11 -14.80
N ARG A 70 -13.91 22.78 -15.29
CA ARG A 70 -13.12 23.67 -16.15
C ARG A 70 -13.78 23.91 -17.50
N ILE A 71 -14.31 22.85 -18.11
CA ILE A 71 -15.10 22.95 -19.34
C ILE A 71 -16.32 23.85 -19.13
N LYS A 72 -17.05 23.65 -18.02
CA LYS A 72 -18.23 24.49 -17.69
C LYS A 72 -17.88 25.96 -17.46
N LYS A 73 -16.68 26.25 -16.95
CA LYS A 73 -16.17 27.63 -16.77
C LYS A 73 -15.62 28.27 -18.04
N GLY A 74 -15.49 27.50 -19.13
CA GLY A 74 -14.89 27.98 -20.38
C GLY A 74 -13.36 28.03 -20.35
N ASP A 75 -12.72 27.36 -19.39
CA ASP A 75 -11.26 27.31 -19.34
C ASP A 75 -10.69 26.49 -20.50
N SER A 76 -9.59 26.96 -21.08
CA SER A 76 -8.89 26.19 -22.11
C SER A 76 -8.25 24.93 -21.51
N LEU A 77 -8.57 23.79 -22.11
CA LEU A 77 -7.97 22.50 -21.84
C LEU A 77 -7.44 21.92 -23.15
N TYR A 78 -6.16 21.55 -23.15
CA TYR A 78 -5.56 20.74 -24.20
C TYR A 78 -6.28 19.38 -24.22
N PHE A 79 -6.90 19.10 -25.35
CA PHE A 79 -7.71 17.91 -25.59
C PHE A 79 -7.45 17.46 -27.03
N SER A 80 -7.19 16.17 -27.21
CA SER A 80 -6.89 15.54 -28.50
C SER A 80 -7.77 14.29 -28.68
N SER A 81 -7.79 13.73 -29.89
CA SER A 81 -8.53 12.49 -30.16
C SER A 81 -8.02 11.31 -29.34
N SER A 82 -6.71 11.23 -29.08
CA SER A 82 -6.14 10.21 -28.19
C SER A 82 -6.65 10.32 -26.75
N ILE A 83 -6.81 11.54 -26.25
CA ILE A 83 -7.41 11.79 -24.93
C ILE A 83 -8.90 11.42 -24.93
N ALA A 84 -9.62 11.66 -26.03
CA ALA A 84 -11.01 11.24 -26.18
C ALA A 84 -11.16 9.71 -26.04
N VAL A 85 -10.27 8.95 -26.68
CA VAL A 85 -10.23 7.47 -26.58
C VAL A 85 -9.97 7.02 -25.14
N GLU A 86 -8.96 7.57 -24.47
CA GLU A 86 -8.70 7.27 -23.05
C GLU A 86 -9.90 7.61 -22.15
N LEU A 87 -10.60 8.72 -22.44
CA LEU A 87 -11.73 9.18 -21.63
C LEU A 87 -12.91 8.21 -21.75
N CYS A 88 -13.16 7.68 -22.95
CA CYS A 88 -14.13 6.61 -23.19
C CYS A 88 -13.86 5.37 -22.33
N GLY A 89 -12.59 5.07 -22.04
CA GLY A 89 -12.21 3.92 -21.23
C GLY A 89 -12.22 4.15 -19.71
N ARG A 90 -12.17 5.39 -19.24
CA ARG A 90 -11.88 5.72 -17.84
C ARG A 90 -13.03 6.41 -17.08
N VAL A 91 -13.88 7.17 -17.75
CA VAL A 91 -14.92 8.00 -17.09
C VAL A 91 -16.28 7.32 -17.14
N THR A 92 -16.68 6.68 -16.04
CA THR A 92 -17.98 5.97 -15.94
C THR A 92 -19.16 6.87 -15.55
N ASP A 93 -18.88 8.03 -14.94
CA ASP A 93 -19.88 9.03 -14.56
C ASP A 93 -20.51 9.67 -15.81
N ALA A 94 -21.83 9.52 -15.95
CA ALA A 94 -22.58 9.96 -17.13
C ALA A 94 -22.57 11.48 -17.30
N ASP A 95 -22.67 12.25 -16.23
CA ASP A 95 -22.77 13.71 -16.27
C ASP A 95 -21.43 14.33 -16.65
N ILE A 96 -20.34 13.79 -16.08
CA ILE A 96 -18.97 14.20 -16.42
C ILE A 96 -18.67 13.85 -17.87
N PHE A 97 -18.93 12.61 -18.31
CA PHE A 97 -18.68 12.21 -19.70
C PHE A 97 -19.47 13.09 -20.68
N THR A 98 -20.78 13.29 -20.43
CA THR A 98 -21.65 14.13 -21.28
C THR A 98 -21.17 15.57 -21.34
N THR A 99 -20.74 16.13 -20.22
CA THR A 99 -20.17 17.50 -20.16
C THR A 99 -18.95 17.62 -21.07
N VAL A 100 -18.00 16.69 -20.96
CA VAL A 100 -16.77 16.72 -21.76
C VAL A 100 -17.08 16.47 -23.23
N TYR A 101 -17.90 15.46 -23.53
CA TYR A 101 -18.31 15.09 -24.88
C TYR A 101 -18.97 16.26 -25.62
N ASN A 102 -19.94 16.95 -25.00
CA ASN A 102 -20.64 18.06 -25.64
C ASN A 102 -19.70 19.23 -25.98
N ALA A 103 -18.76 19.54 -25.10
CA ALA A 103 -17.80 20.63 -25.32
C ALA A 103 -16.67 20.27 -26.30
N LYS A 104 -16.33 18.98 -26.41
CA LYS A 104 -15.17 18.48 -27.17
C LYS A 104 -15.57 17.48 -28.25
N ARG A 105 -16.81 17.55 -28.76
CA ARG A 105 -17.41 16.58 -29.68
C ARG A 105 -16.56 16.26 -30.91
N PHE A 106 -15.88 17.26 -31.47
CA PHE A 106 -15.01 17.10 -32.64
C PHE A 106 -13.83 16.15 -32.44
N TYR A 107 -13.44 15.84 -31.20
CA TYR A 107 -12.38 14.90 -30.90
C TYR A 107 -12.87 13.45 -30.77
N PHE A 108 -14.20 13.23 -30.72
CA PHE A 108 -14.83 11.91 -30.64
C PHE A 108 -15.25 11.38 -32.03
N THR A 109 -14.37 11.55 -33.02
CA THR A 109 -14.61 11.07 -34.40
C THR A 109 -13.88 9.77 -34.71
N ASP A 110 -12.92 9.39 -33.88
CA ASP A 110 -12.15 8.17 -34.04
C ASP A 110 -13.01 6.94 -33.66
N PRO A 111 -13.18 5.94 -34.55
CA PRO A 111 -13.85 4.69 -34.23
C PRO A 111 -13.30 3.97 -32.98
N GLU A 112 -12.02 4.18 -32.64
CA GLU A 112 -11.43 3.63 -31.42
C GLU A 112 -12.09 4.17 -30.14
N CYS A 113 -12.79 5.31 -30.17
CA CYS A 113 -13.58 5.79 -29.03
C CYS A 113 -14.69 4.81 -28.65
N LEU A 114 -15.48 4.36 -29.65
CA LEU A 114 -16.59 3.43 -29.42
C LEU A 114 -16.08 2.04 -29.03
N LYS A 115 -15.05 1.55 -29.74
CA LYS A 115 -14.41 0.27 -29.38
C LYS A 115 -13.83 0.29 -27.97
N THR A 116 -13.16 1.38 -27.57
CA THR A 116 -12.61 1.51 -26.22
C THR A 116 -13.71 1.61 -25.16
N ALA A 117 -14.78 2.37 -25.41
CA ALA A 117 -15.94 2.44 -24.53
C ALA A 117 -16.56 1.05 -24.31
N ILE A 118 -16.72 0.27 -25.38
CA ILE A 118 -17.23 -1.11 -25.33
C ILE A 118 -16.28 -1.99 -24.53
N THR A 119 -15.00 -2.05 -24.91
CA THR A 119 -14.03 -2.97 -24.28
C THR A 119 -13.76 -2.68 -22.81
N LYS A 120 -14.01 -1.44 -22.36
CA LYS A 120 -13.87 -1.02 -20.96
C LYS A 120 -15.18 -1.03 -20.17
N GLY A 121 -16.30 -1.45 -20.77
CA GLY A 121 -17.57 -1.56 -20.05
C GLY A 121 -18.30 -0.24 -19.82
N ASN A 122 -17.92 0.84 -20.49
CA ASN A 122 -18.49 2.18 -20.27
C ASN A 122 -19.78 2.39 -21.07
N ILE A 123 -20.89 1.85 -20.55
CA ILE A 123 -22.21 1.88 -21.20
C ILE A 123 -22.70 3.31 -21.53
N ASN A 124 -22.38 4.29 -20.69
CA ASN A 124 -22.80 5.68 -20.89
C ASN A 124 -22.12 6.29 -22.11
N ALA A 125 -20.81 6.07 -22.24
CA ALA A 125 -20.06 6.47 -23.43
C ALA A 125 -20.58 5.75 -24.68
N VAL A 126 -20.84 4.44 -24.60
CA VAL A 126 -21.38 3.67 -25.74
C VAL A 126 -22.71 4.22 -26.22
N ARG A 127 -23.64 4.53 -25.31
CA ARG A 127 -24.94 5.17 -25.65
C ARG A 127 -24.73 6.47 -26.43
N ILE A 128 -23.97 7.39 -25.84
CA ILE A 128 -23.71 8.72 -26.41
C ILE A 128 -23.01 8.64 -27.77
N LEU A 129 -22.01 7.77 -27.90
CA LEU A 129 -21.23 7.63 -29.13
C LEU A 129 -22.04 6.97 -30.27
N LEU A 130 -22.91 6.01 -29.96
CA LEU A 130 -23.80 5.40 -30.96
C LEU A 130 -24.90 6.35 -31.42
N ASP A 131 -25.30 7.33 -30.59
CA ASP A 131 -26.28 8.36 -30.94
C ASP A 131 -25.64 9.59 -31.63
N GLN A 132 -24.32 9.56 -31.86
CA GLN A 132 -23.62 10.63 -32.54
C GLN A 132 -23.91 10.63 -34.05
N HIS A 133 -24.55 11.68 -34.56
CA HIS A 133 -24.71 11.90 -36.01
C HIS A 133 -23.74 12.92 -36.60
N LYS A 134 -23.19 13.83 -35.78
CA LYS A 134 -22.23 14.86 -36.20
C LYS A 134 -21.06 14.95 -35.19
N PRO A 135 -19.83 15.19 -35.65
CA PRO A 135 -19.45 15.41 -37.06
C PRO A 135 -19.33 14.11 -37.88
N VAL A 136 -19.25 12.94 -37.22
CA VAL A 136 -19.18 11.63 -37.88
C VAL A 136 -20.15 10.67 -37.20
N ASN A 137 -20.83 9.82 -37.98
CA ASN A 137 -21.65 8.75 -37.43
C ASN A 137 -20.79 7.50 -37.14
N LEU A 138 -20.42 7.31 -35.87
CA LEU A 138 -19.57 6.21 -35.43
C LEU A 138 -20.23 4.84 -35.61
N SER A 139 -21.56 4.75 -35.60
CA SER A 139 -22.26 3.46 -35.78
C SER A 139 -22.02 2.87 -37.18
N ASN A 140 -21.73 3.71 -38.18
CA ASN A 140 -21.49 3.24 -39.55
C ASN A 140 -20.11 2.60 -39.74
N HIS A 141 -19.21 2.74 -38.77
CA HIS A 141 -17.87 2.15 -38.83
C HIS A 141 -17.82 0.68 -38.37
N PHE A 142 -18.87 0.20 -37.71
CA PHE A 142 -18.92 -1.16 -37.16
C PHE A 142 -20.23 -1.85 -37.54
N THR A 143 -20.16 -3.12 -37.90
CA THR A 143 -21.36 -3.95 -37.98
C THR A 143 -21.80 -4.36 -36.58
N PHE A 144 -23.07 -4.73 -36.43
CA PHE A 144 -23.58 -5.28 -35.17
C PHE A 144 -22.76 -6.51 -34.70
N ASP A 145 -22.39 -7.40 -35.63
CA ASP A 145 -21.51 -8.54 -35.36
C ASP A 145 -20.16 -8.10 -34.76
N THR A 146 -19.53 -7.05 -35.29
CA THR A 146 -18.26 -6.54 -34.75
C THR A 146 -18.41 -5.95 -33.35
N LEU A 147 -19.50 -5.20 -33.10
CA LEU A 147 -19.78 -4.66 -31.77
C LEU A 147 -20.03 -5.76 -30.74
N MET A 148 -20.79 -6.80 -31.13
CA MET A 148 -21.02 -7.99 -30.30
C MET A 148 -19.71 -8.74 -30.02
N LEU A 149 -18.83 -8.89 -31.02
CA LEU A 149 -17.53 -9.53 -30.85
C LEU A 149 -16.68 -8.80 -29.80
N PHE A 150 -16.52 -7.47 -29.91
CA PHE A 150 -15.76 -6.70 -28.92
C PHE A 150 -16.35 -6.84 -27.52
N THR A 151 -17.67 -6.75 -27.42
CA THR A 151 -18.38 -6.82 -26.16
C THR A 151 -18.17 -8.18 -25.49
N LEU A 152 -18.31 -9.27 -26.24
CA LEU A 152 -18.23 -10.61 -25.68
C LEU A 152 -16.79 -11.06 -25.40
N THR A 153 -15.83 -10.68 -26.25
CA THR A 153 -14.40 -10.98 -26.03
C THR A 153 -13.83 -10.26 -24.82
N THR A 154 -14.41 -9.11 -24.47
CA THR A 154 -14.07 -8.36 -23.24
C THR A 154 -15.07 -8.58 -22.11
N SER A 155 -16.02 -9.50 -22.31
CA SER A 155 -17.02 -9.92 -21.32
C SER A 155 -17.88 -8.78 -20.75
N GLN A 156 -18.20 -7.78 -21.56
CA GLN A 156 -18.99 -6.60 -21.19
C GLN A 156 -20.49 -6.83 -21.44
N TYR A 157 -21.06 -7.88 -20.86
CA TYR A 157 -22.37 -8.40 -21.25
C TYR A 157 -23.55 -7.42 -21.10
N HIS A 158 -23.51 -6.49 -20.15
CA HIS A 158 -24.52 -5.44 -20.03
C HIS A 158 -24.54 -4.52 -21.26
N ILE A 159 -23.39 -4.35 -21.92
CA ILE A 159 -23.32 -3.66 -23.22
C ILE A 159 -23.91 -4.54 -24.31
N ALA A 160 -23.74 -5.86 -24.25
CA ALA A 160 -24.29 -6.78 -25.25
C ALA A 160 -25.82 -6.76 -25.20
N GLU A 161 -26.40 -6.84 -24.00
CA GLU A 161 -27.84 -6.68 -23.78
C GLU A 161 -28.33 -5.34 -24.35
N PHE A 162 -27.65 -4.24 -24.02
CA PHE A 162 -28.00 -2.93 -24.56
C PHE A 162 -27.90 -2.86 -26.10
N LEU A 163 -26.87 -3.45 -26.70
CA LEU A 163 -26.72 -3.48 -28.15
C LEU A 163 -27.84 -4.29 -28.81
N ILE A 164 -28.19 -5.45 -28.24
CA ILE A 164 -29.31 -6.27 -28.69
C ILE A 164 -30.61 -5.47 -28.60
N ASP A 165 -30.88 -4.85 -27.46
CA ASP A 165 -32.07 -4.03 -27.25
C ASP A 165 -32.12 -2.82 -28.18
N LYS A 166 -30.96 -2.27 -28.58
CA LYS A 166 -30.89 -1.11 -29.49
C LYS A 166 -31.07 -1.47 -30.96
N PHE A 167 -30.59 -2.64 -31.40
CA PHE A 167 -30.54 -3.03 -32.81
C PHE A 167 -31.49 -4.16 -33.22
N HIS A 168 -32.10 -4.89 -32.28
CA HIS A 168 -32.97 -6.05 -32.55
C HIS A 168 -34.41 -5.88 -32.04
N THR A 169 -34.90 -4.65 -31.91
CA THR A 169 -36.28 -4.31 -31.47
C THR A 169 -37.42 -4.83 -32.36
N HIS A 170 -37.14 -5.62 -33.41
CA HIS A 170 -38.12 -5.97 -34.44
C HIS A 170 -38.40 -7.47 -34.61
N ASP A 171 -37.71 -8.35 -33.88
CA ASP A 171 -38.08 -9.77 -33.86
C ASP A 171 -38.87 -10.08 -32.57
N PRO A 172 -40.21 -10.16 -32.63
CA PRO A 172 -41.04 -10.42 -31.46
C PRO A 172 -40.85 -11.81 -30.85
N GLN A 173 -40.12 -12.73 -31.51
CA GLN A 173 -39.85 -14.07 -30.99
C GLN A 173 -38.42 -14.25 -30.46
N ALA A 174 -37.50 -13.34 -30.78
CA ALA A 174 -36.13 -13.41 -30.28
C ALA A 174 -36.01 -12.74 -28.91
N THR A 175 -35.79 -13.54 -27.87
CA THR A 175 -35.41 -12.99 -26.56
C THR A 175 -33.96 -12.50 -26.59
N THR A 176 -33.63 -11.48 -25.80
CA THR A 176 -32.25 -10.99 -25.63
C THR A 176 -31.27 -12.14 -25.32
N GLN A 177 -31.73 -13.12 -24.54
CA GLN A 177 -30.95 -14.31 -24.20
C GLN A 177 -30.67 -15.21 -25.42
N ASN A 178 -31.68 -15.48 -26.25
CA ASN A 178 -31.51 -16.33 -27.45
C ASN A 178 -30.49 -15.71 -28.43
N ILE A 179 -30.53 -14.38 -28.58
CA ILE A 179 -29.59 -13.65 -29.45
C ILE A 179 -28.18 -13.71 -28.85
N LEU A 180 -28.05 -13.46 -27.54
CA LEU A 180 -26.78 -13.54 -26.85
C LEU A 180 -26.14 -14.93 -26.98
N ASP A 181 -26.91 -16.00 -26.75
CA ASP A 181 -26.49 -17.39 -26.87
C ASP A 181 -26.03 -17.73 -28.29
N HIS A 182 -26.75 -17.25 -29.30
CA HIS A 182 -26.34 -17.38 -30.70
C HIS A 182 -24.94 -16.79 -30.93
N TYR A 183 -24.67 -15.57 -30.46
CA TYR A 183 -23.38 -14.92 -30.64
C TYR A 183 -22.23 -15.57 -29.84
N ILE A 184 -22.50 -16.03 -28.62
CA ILE A 184 -21.53 -16.77 -27.81
C ILE A 184 -21.07 -18.04 -28.55
N LYS A 185 -22.05 -18.80 -29.07
CA LYS A 185 -21.79 -20.01 -29.85
C LYS A 185 -21.06 -19.69 -31.14
N ARG A 186 -21.52 -18.66 -31.87
CA ARG A 186 -20.96 -18.24 -33.17
C ARG A 186 -19.49 -17.80 -33.08
N PHE A 187 -19.12 -17.04 -32.06
CA PHE A 187 -17.74 -16.57 -31.89
C PHE A 187 -16.84 -17.51 -31.09
N ASN A 188 -17.37 -18.64 -30.61
CA ASN A 188 -16.62 -19.62 -29.82
C ASN A 188 -15.85 -19.01 -28.63
N ILE A 189 -16.41 -17.98 -27.99
CA ILE A 189 -15.76 -17.20 -26.92
C ILE A 189 -15.38 -18.08 -25.72
N LEU A 190 -16.11 -19.18 -25.52
CA LEU A 190 -15.86 -20.17 -24.46
C LEU A 190 -14.54 -20.93 -24.63
N HIS A 191 -13.88 -20.85 -25.80
CA HIS A 191 -12.55 -21.40 -26.00
C HIS A 191 -11.43 -20.43 -25.65
N SER A 192 -11.67 -19.12 -25.67
CA SER A 192 -10.65 -18.08 -25.46
C SER A 192 -10.73 -17.37 -24.10
N VAL A 193 -11.88 -17.41 -23.42
CA VAL A 193 -12.02 -16.81 -22.09
C VAL A 193 -11.43 -17.74 -21.04
N THR A 194 -10.28 -17.35 -20.48
CA THR A 194 -9.74 -17.99 -19.28
C THR A 194 -10.71 -17.82 -18.12
N PHE A 195 -10.77 -18.80 -17.24
CA PHE A 195 -11.61 -18.75 -16.03
C PHE A 195 -11.36 -17.48 -15.20
N TYR A 196 -10.10 -17.02 -15.19
CA TYR A 196 -9.69 -15.76 -14.59
C TYR A 196 -10.40 -14.53 -15.18
N ASN A 197 -10.42 -14.40 -16.51
CA ASN A 197 -11.09 -13.27 -17.17
C ASN A 197 -12.59 -13.27 -16.88
N MET A 198 -13.22 -14.46 -16.83
CA MET A 198 -14.63 -14.56 -16.43
C MET A 198 -14.85 -13.99 -15.02
N PHE A 199 -14.02 -14.33 -14.04
CA PHE A 199 -14.18 -13.86 -12.66
C PHE A 199 -13.94 -12.36 -12.46
N VAL A 200 -12.93 -11.79 -13.11
CA VAL A 200 -12.68 -10.34 -13.07
C VAL A 200 -13.90 -9.58 -13.61
N ASN A 201 -14.51 -10.10 -14.68
CA ASN A 201 -15.64 -9.46 -15.32
C ASN A 201 -16.96 -9.67 -14.56
N LEU A 202 -17.11 -10.75 -13.78
CA LEU A 202 -18.26 -10.93 -12.88
C LEU A 202 -18.38 -9.84 -11.81
N GLN A 203 -17.30 -9.09 -11.53
CA GLN A 203 -17.32 -7.97 -10.57
C GLN A 203 -18.20 -6.81 -11.06
N THR A 204 -18.34 -6.65 -12.38
CA THR A 204 -19.07 -5.54 -12.99
C THR A 204 -20.48 -5.93 -13.44
N VAL A 205 -20.84 -7.21 -13.38
CA VAL A 205 -22.16 -7.70 -13.80
C VAL A 205 -23.16 -7.50 -12.66
N PRO A 206 -24.27 -6.77 -12.87
CA PRO A 206 -25.40 -6.84 -11.97
C PRO A 206 -26.00 -8.25 -12.09
N TYR A 207 -26.00 -9.04 -11.02
CA TYR A 207 -26.47 -10.44 -10.96
C TYR A 207 -25.52 -11.48 -11.60
N PRO A 208 -24.30 -11.64 -11.06
CA PRO A 208 -23.33 -12.66 -11.49
C PRO A 208 -23.87 -14.10 -11.44
N GLU A 209 -24.83 -14.40 -10.57
CA GLU A 209 -25.47 -15.72 -10.47
C GLU A 209 -26.24 -16.10 -11.75
N LYS A 210 -27.10 -15.19 -12.25
CA LYS A 210 -27.89 -15.42 -13.46
C LYS A 210 -26.98 -15.65 -14.65
N PHE A 211 -25.93 -14.82 -14.74
CA PHE A 211 -24.88 -14.96 -15.74
C PHE A 211 -24.25 -16.36 -15.65
N LEU A 212 -23.66 -16.72 -14.52
CA LEU A 212 -23.00 -18.02 -14.32
C LEU A 212 -23.94 -19.20 -14.61
N GLN A 213 -25.23 -19.07 -14.31
CA GLN A 213 -26.22 -20.11 -14.55
C GLN A 213 -26.50 -20.31 -16.05
N THR A 214 -26.55 -19.24 -16.84
CA THR A 214 -26.58 -19.30 -18.30
C THR A 214 -25.39 -20.06 -18.88
N TYR A 215 -24.18 -19.84 -18.33
CA TYR A 215 -22.95 -20.47 -18.84
C TYR A 215 -22.61 -21.81 -18.21
N LYS A 216 -23.34 -22.25 -17.17
CA LYS A 216 -23.11 -23.51 -16.47
C LYS A 216 -23.00 -24.73 -17.41
N PRO A 217 -23.83 -24.88 -18.47
CA PRO A 217 -23.68 -25.99 -19.42
C PRO A 217 -22.32 -25.98 -20.14
N HIS A 218 -21.80 -24.80 -20.45
CA HIS A 218 -20.56 -24.62 -21.19
C HIS A 218 -19.31 -24.72 -20.30
N LEU A 219 -19.44 -24.47 -19.00
CA LEU A 219 -18.36 -24.62 -18.02
C LEU A 219 -18.10 -26.10 -17.67
N ARG A 220 -19.15 -26.94 -17.68
CA ARG A 220 -19.09 -28.36 -17.27
C ARG A 220 -18.27 -29.25 -18.19
N GLU A 221 -18.15 -28.93 -19.48
CA GLU A 221 -17.39 -29.76 -20.43
C GLU A 221 -15.86 -29.69 -20.24
N LYS A 222 -15.34 -28.70 -19.50
CA LYS A 222 -13.89 -28.52 -19.29
C LYS A 222 -13.40 -28.76 -17.86
N SER A 223 -14.29 -28.80 -16.86
CA SER A 223 -13.92 -28.85 -15.44
C SER A 223 -14.02 -30.26 -14.84
N SER A 224 -13.24 -31.22 -15.35
CA SER A 224 -12.80 -32.36 -14.54
C SER A 224 -11.58 -32.00 -13.66
N VAL A 225 -11.04 -30.78 -13.82
CA VAL A 225 -10.06 -30.21 -12.91
C VAL A 225 -10.79 -29.82 -11.63
N GLY A 226 -10.61 -30.62 -10.57
CA GLY A 226 -11.06 -30.28 -9.23
C GLY A 226 -10.48 -28.93 -8.84
N MET A 227 -11.33 -27.91 -8.89
CA MET A 227 -10.94 -26.54 -8.57
C MET A 227 -11.03 -26.39 -7.06
N TYR A 228 -9.88 -26.34 -6.37
CA TYR A 228 -9.87 -26.15 -4.93
C TYR A 228 -9.98 -24.66 -4.61
N LEU A 229 -10.86 -24.31 -3.68
CA LEU A 229 -10.99 -22.93 -3.15
C LEU A 229 -9.64 -22.36 -2.69
N SER A 230 -8.71 -23.22 -2.25
CA SER A 230 -7.34 -22.86 -1.87
C SER A 230 -6.54 -22.24 -3.02
N ASP A 231 -6.75 -22.67 -4.26
CA ASP A 231 -6.03 -22.16 -5.43
C ASP A 231 -6.40 -20.70 -5.71
N PHE A 232 -7.65 -20.31 -5.39
CA PHE A 232 -8.12 -18.92 -5.51
C PHE A 232 -7.47 -17.97 -4.52
N PHE A 233 -7.23 -18.42 -3.28
CA PHE A 233 -6.59 -17.59 -2.25
C PHE A 233 -5.07 -17.46 -2.47
N PHE A 234 -4.43 -18.46 -3.10
CA PHE A 234 -2.97 -18.49 -3.27
C PHE A 234 -2.46 -17.65 -4.45
N ILE A 235 -3.23 -17.54 -5.55
CA ILE A 235 -2.71 -16.99 -6.81
C ILE A 235 -2.82 -15.44 -6.88
N HIS A 236 -3.60 -14.77 -6.02
CA HIS A 236 -4.06 -13.39 -6.31
C HIS A 236 -3.90 -12.37 -5.17
N THR A 237 -2.66 -12.13 -4.73
CA THR A 237 -2.33 -11.25 -3.59
C THR A 237 -2.37 -9.74 -3.86
N ASN A 238 -2.57 -9.29 -5.11
CA ASN A 238 -2.51 -7.86 -5.47
C ASN A 238 -3.90 -7.18 -5.62
N THR A 239 -5.00 -7.93 -5.63
CA THR A 239 -6.35 -7.37 -5.75
C THR A 239 -7.06 -7.48 -4.40
N PRO A 240 -7.74 -6.42 -3.89
CA PRO A 240 -8.42 -6.50 -2.60
C PRO A 240 -9.43 -7.65 -2.57
N ILE A 241 -9.34 -8.51 -1.56
CA ILE A 241 -10.16 -9.73 -1.42
C ILE A 241 -11.67 -9.44 -1.54
N LYS A 242 -12.09 -8.24 -1.09
CA LYS A 242 -13.47 -7.75 -1.16
C LYS A 242 -14.05 -7.74 -2.58
N GLN A 243 -13.21 -7.53 -3.60
CA GLN A 243 -13.64 -7.51 -5.00
C GLN A 243 -13.97 -8.91 -5.54
N TRP A 244 -13.48 -9.98 -4.89
CA TRP A 244 -13.65 -11.36 -5.36
C TRP A 244 -14.76 -12.14 -4.64
N LEU A 245 -15.20 -11.66 -3.48
CA LEU A 245 -16.17 -12.37 -2.64
C LEU A 245 -17.52 -12.57 -3.35
N LEU A 246 -18.02 -11.57 -4.08
CA LEU A 246 -19.31 -11.66 -4.76
C LEU A 246 -19.27 -12.61 -5.98
N PRO A 247 -18.30 -12.52 -6.90
CA PRO A 247 -18.13 -13.53 -7.96
C PRO A 247 -17.97 -14.95 -7.43
N LEU A 248 -17.15 -15.13 -6.40
CA LEU A 248 -16.87 -16.44 -5.81
C LEU A 248 -18.12 -17.04 -5.15
N TYR A 249 -18.84 -16.26 -4.35
CA TYR A 249 -20.12 -16.65 -3.79
C TYR A 249 -21.10 -17.10 -4.88
N SER A 250 -21.23 -16.30 -5.93
CA SER A 250 -22.16 -16.56 -7.04
C SER A 250 -21.80 -17.84 -7.78
N TYR A 251 -20.51 -18.10 -7.98
CA TYR A 251 -20.02 -19.35 -8.57
C TYR A 251 -20.33 -20.55 -7.69
N CYS A 252 -20.05 -20.47 -6.39
CA CYS A 252 -20.34 -21.54 -5.45
C CYS A 252 -21.84 -21.84 -5.42
N LYS A 253 -22.68 -20.81 -5.38
CA LYS A 253 -24.13 -20.95 -5.34
C LYS A 253 -24.70 -21.59 -6.61
N VAL A 254 -24.29 -21.11 -7.78
CA VAL A 254 -24.75 -21.65 -9.08
C VAL A 254 -24.34 -23.12 -9.26
N ASN A 255 -23.22 -23.53 -8.68
CA ASN A 255 -22.76 -24.92 -8.72
C ASN A 255 -23.32 -25.79 -7.59
N GLY A 256 -24.12 -25.23 -6.68
CA GLY A 256 -24.68 -25.95 -5.54
C GLY A 256 -23.65 -26.32 -4.47
N LEU A 257 -22.54 -25.58 -4.40
CA LEU A 257 -21.52 -25.74 -3.35
C LEU A 257 -21.92 -25.03 -2.05
N VAL A 258 -22.76 -24.00 -2.16
CA VAL A 258 -23.35 -23.27 -1.04
C VAL A 258 -24.81 -22.94 -1.38
N GLU A 259 -25.67 -22.97 -0.39
CA GLU A 259 -27.10 -22.65 -0.51
C GLU A 259 -27.32 -21.15 -0.31
N ASP A 260 -26.63 -20.56 0.65
CA ASP A 260 -26.79 -19.16 1.04
C ASP A 260 -25.47 -18.47 1.46
N VAL A 261 -25.56 -17.17 1.72
CA VAL A 261 -24.43 -16.32 2.12
C VAL A 261 -23.84 -16.73 3.47
N GLN A 262 -24.66 -17.26 4.40
CA GLN A 262 -24.19 -17.68 5.72
C GLN A 262 -23.36 -18.95 5.62
N GLN A 263 -23.80 -19.92 4.81
CA GLN A 263 -23.02 -21.12 4.52
C GLN A 263 -21.70 -20.76 3.84
N PHE A 264 -21.73 -19.86 2.84
CA PHE A 264 -20.51 -19.38 2.19
C PHE A 264 -19.54 -18.72 3.17
N LYS A 265 -20.05 -17.84 4.04
CA LYS A 265 -19.24 -17.19 5.07
C LYS A 265 -18.63 -18.23 6.02
N SER A 266 -19.43 -19.18 6.50
CA SER A 266 -18.96 -20.28 7.34
C SER A 266 -17.85 -21.09 6.67
N GLU A 267 -17.97 -21.40 5.38
CA GLU A 267 -16.91 -22.10 4.63
C GLU A 267 -15.66 -21.24 4.44
N CYS A 268 -15.80 -19.94 4.18
CA CYS A 268 -14.65 -19.01 4.15
C CYS A 268 -13.97 -18.92 5.52
N ASP A 269 -14.73 -18.83 6.61
CA ASP A 269 -14.20 -18.77 7.98
C ASP A 269 -13.50 -20.08 8.34
N LYS A 270 -14.03 -21.25 7.92
CA LYS A 270 -13.35 -22.54 8.05
C LYS A 270 -12.06 -22.59 7.24
N LEU A 271 -12.04 -22.11 6.01
CA LEU A 271 -10.83 -22.06 5.18
C LEU A 271 -9.80 -21.08 5.73
N LEU A 272 -10.24 -19.95 6.28
CA LEU A 272 -9.37 -18.98 6.95
C LEU A 272 -8.80 -19.59 8.24
N GLN A 273 -9.63 -20.25 9.05
CA GLN A 273 -9.19 -20.96 10.24
C GLN A 273 -8.23 -22.08 9.87
N GLN A 274 -8.52 -22.85 8.81
CA GLN A 274 -7.58 -23.84 8.26
C GLN A 274 -6.31 -23.19 7.71
N SER A 275 -6.36 -21.97 7.16
CA SER A 275 -5.17 -21.24 6.71
C SER A 275 -4.33 -20.74 7.89
N ILE A 276 -4.97 -20.29 8.97
CA ILE A 276 -4.33 -19.91 10.24
C ILE A 276 -3.74 -21.15 10.91
N ASP A 277 -4.50 -22.23 10.97
CA ASP A 277 -4.08 -23.53 11.49
C ASP A 277 -3.01 -24.13 10.60
N ASN A 278 -3.03 -23.87 9.29
CA ASN A 278 -1.98 -24.21 8.34
C ASN A 278 -0.78 -23.29 8.45
N SER A 279 -0.92 -22.05 8.93
CA SER A 279 0.20 -21.16 9.26
C SER A 279 0.88 -21.64 10.55
N ASN A 280 0.09 -22.06 11.54
CA ASN A 280 0.57 -22.82 12.69
C ASN A 280 1.14 -24.18 12.25
N MET A 281 0.56 -24.80 11.22
CA MET A 281 1.09 -26.00 10.58
C MET A 281 2.35 -25.68 9.81
N ILE A 282 2.54 -24.50 9.21
CA ILE A 282 3.77 -24.06 8.53
C ILE A 282 4.83 -23.84 9.59
N GLN A 283 4.52 -23.22 10.72
CA GLN A 283 5.41 -23.14 11.88
C GLN A 283 5.73 -24.55 12.42
N ASN A 284 4.75 -25.46 12.46
CA ASN A 284 4.95 -26.83 12.88
C ASN A 284 5.63 -27.70 11.81
N ILE A 285 5.51 -27.37 10.53
CA ILE A 285 6.20 -27.94 9.37
C ILE A 285 7.62 -27.46 9.50
N PHE A 286 7.92 -26.17 9.68
CA PHE A 286 9.26 -25.70 10.00
C PHE A 286 9.85 -26.39 11.24
N LYS A 287 9.05 -26.70 12.27
CA LYS A 287 9.47 -27.54 13.41
C LYS A 287 9.63 -29.03 13.09
N ARG A 288 8.92 -29.59 12.10
CA ARG A 288 8.91 -31.03 11.72
C ARG A 288 9.77 -31.37 10.50
N THR A 289 10.00 -30.43 9.58
CA THR A 289 10.93 -30.48 8.43
C THR A 289 12.34 -30.07 8.84
N THR A 290 12.57 -29.91 10.14
CA THR A 290 13.86 -29.79 10.85
C THR A 290 14.90 -30.85 10.45
N THR A 291 14.53 -31.87 9.66
CA THR A 291 15.40 -32.92 9.13
C THR A 291 15.83 -32.73 7.67
N HIS A 292 15.26 -31.78 6.89
CA HIS A 292 15.54 -31.65 5.45
C HIS A 292 15.99 -30.24 5.02
N PRO A 293 17.31 -29.99 4.93
CA PRO A 293 17.94 -28.70 4.61
C PRO A 293 17.52 -28.04 3.28
N PHE A 294 16.93 -28.81 2.35
CA PHE A 294 16.63 -28.36 0.98
C PHE A 294 15.25 -27.71 0.82
N ILE A 295 14.36 -27.84 1.81
CA ILE A 295 12.99 -27.28 1.76
C ILE A 295 12.96 -25.81 2.21
N ILE A 296 13.85 -25.43 3.14
CA ILE A 296 13.89 -24.07 3.69
C ILE A 296 14.19 -23.02 2.62
N PRO A 297 15.10 -23.25 1.64
CA PRO A 297 15.34 -22.27 0.60
C PRO A 297 14.14 -21.99 -0.30
N PHE A 298 13.42 -23.05 -0.67
CA PHE A 298 12.18 -22.93 -1.42
C PHE A 298 11.13 -22.11 -0.67
N LEU A 299 10.93 -22.36 0.64
CA LEU A 299 9.98 -21.62 1.47
C LEU A 299 10.38 -20.14 1.65
N MET A 300 11.66 -19.86 1.87
CA MET A 300 12.22 -18.50 2.01
C MET A 300 12.09 -17.66 0.72
N ASP A 301 12.32 -18.26 -0.45
CA ASP A 301 12.28 -17.55 -1.72
C ASP A 301 10.84 -17.38 -2.26
N THR A 302 9.92 -18.28 -1.89
CA THR A 302 8.58 -18.35 -2.50
C THR A 302 7.48 -17.76 -1.62
N LEU A 303 7.56 -17.90 -0.29
CA LEU A 303 6.50 -17.46 0.64
C LEU A 303 6.84 -16.17 1.40
N LEU A 304 8.13 -15.82 1.55
CA LEU A 304 8.59 -14.90 2.60
C LEU A 304 9.29 -13.63 2.08
N ALA A 305 9.19 -13.32 0.79
CA ALA A 305 9.91 -12.21 0.16
C ALA A 305 9.60 -10.80 0.74
N LYS A 306 8.45 -10.60 1.40
CA LYS A 306 8.03 -9.31 1.96
C LYS A 306 8.25 -9.13 3.48
N GLU A 307 8.41 -10.21 4.25
CA GLU A 307 8.57 -10.19 5.73
C GLU A 307 9.80 -10.98 6.19
N ARG A 308 10.90 -10.80 5.45
CA ARG A 308 12.07 -11.68 5.51
C ARG A 308 12.78 -11.62 6.87
N ASP A 309 12.97 -10.43 7.43
CA ASP A 309 13.80 -10.25 8.63
C ASP A 309 13.10 -10.71 9.92
N SER A 310 11.80 -10.45 10.08
CA SER A 310 11.00 -10.93 11.22
C SER A 310 10.85 -12.46 11.21
N THR A 311 10.66 -13.06 10.04
CA THR A 311 10.53 -14.51 9.89
C THR A 311 11.85 -15.23 10.15
N ILE A 312 12.97 -14.67 9.68
CA ILE A 312 14.30 -15.18 10.02
C ILE A 312 14.51 -15.17 11.54
N GLN A 313 14.19 -14.06 12.22
CA GLN A 313 14.27 -14.01 13.69
C GLN A 313 13.43 -15.10 14.36
N CYS A 314 12.23 -15.39 13.84
CA CYS A 314 11.41 -16.51 14.31
C CYS A 314 12.06 -17.87 14.05
N LEU A 315 12.57 -18.14 12.84
CA LEU A 315 13.21 -19.41 12.48
C LEU A 315 14.49 -19.67 13.29
N CYS A 316 15.24 -18.62 13.60
CA CYS A 316 16.46 -18.69 14.42
C CYS A 316 16.19 -19.03 15.89
N LYS A 317 14.93 -18.93 16.35
CA LYS A 317 14.50 -19.37 17.69
C LYS A 317 14.06 -20.84 17.71
N VAL A 318 13.92 -21.48 16.55
CA VAL A 318 13.32 -22.82 16.43
C VAL A 318 14.36 -23.95 16.44
N ALA A 319 15.50 -23.83 15.74
CA ALA A 319 16.59 -24.81 15.82
C ALA A 319 17.93 -24.32 15.24
N ASP A 320 19.04 -24.73 15.86
CA ASP A 320 20.43 -24.41 15.46
C ASP A 320 20.86 -25.04 14.11
N SER A 321 20.12 -26.04 13.63
CA SER A 321 20.40 -26.72 12.36
C SER A 321 20.13 -25.84 11.12
N PHE A 322 19.34 -24.78 11.25
CA PHE A 322 18.96 -23.89 10.15
C PHE A 322 20.02 -22.83 9.80
N ASP A 323 20.96 -22.58 10.70
CA ASP A 323 22.00 -21.56 10.57
C ASP A 323 22.77 -21.67 9.24
N SER A 324 23.13 -22.89 8.85
CA SER A 324 23.87 -23.15 7.62
C SER A 324 23.07 -22.91 6.33
N VAL A 325 21.75 -23.02 6.39
CA VAL A 325 20.84 -22.85 5.26
C VAL A 325 20.44 -21.39 5.11
N ILE A 326 20.16 -20.71 6.23
CA ILE A 326 19.91 -19.26 6.28
C ILE A 326 21.12 -18.51 5.73
N VAL A 327 22.34 -18.84 6.20
CA VAL A 327 23.58 -18.23 5.71
C VAL A 327 23.85 -18.58 4.23
N ALA A 328 23.56 -19.81 3.79
CA ALA A 328 23.71 -20.21 2.39
C ALA A 328 22.88 -19.34 1.44
N GLN A 329 21.65 -19.06 1.85
CA GLN A 329 20.67 -18.44 1.01
C GLN A 329 20.79 -16.91 0.97
N TYR A 330 21.18 -16.31 2.10
CA TYR A 330 21.35 -14.87 2.20
C TYR A 330 22.56 -14.38 1.37
N TYR A 331 23.58 -15.21 1.19
CA TYR A 331 24.85 -14.75 0.63
C TYR A 331 25.27 -15.38 -0.72
N LYS A 332 24.49 -16.27 -1.35
CA LYS A 332 24.74 -16.89 -2.70
C LYS A 332 26.20 -16.81 -3.19
N ARG A 333 27.15 -17.44 -2.49
CA ARG A 333 28.59 -17.28 -2.75
C ARG A 333 29.39 -18.59 -2.62
N PRO A 334 30.64 -18.64 -3.12
CA PRO A 334 31.46 -19.86 -3.14
C PRO A 334 31.56 -20.55 -1.78
N ALA A 335 31.66 -21.89 -1.80
CA ALA A 335 31.55 -22.77 -0.63
C ALA A 335 32.46 -22.38 0.56
N GLY A 336 33.62 -21.79 0.29
CA GLY A 336 34.55 -21.34 1.33
C GLY A 336 34.12 -20.08 2.08
N GLU A 337 33.55 -19.09 1.40
CA GLU A 337 32.96 -17.91 2.08
C GLU A 337 31.74 -18.31 2.89
N LYS A 338 30.96 -19.26 2.38
CA LYS A 338 29.82 -19.84 3.09
C LYS A 338 30.23 -20.46 4.43
N ALA A 339 31.31 -21.24 4.47
CA ALA A 339 31.78 -21.86 5.71
C ALA A 339 32.17 -20.83 6.79
N MET A 340 32.87 -19.76 6.40
CA MET A 340 33.27 -18.69 7.34
C MET A 340 32.06 -17.94 7.88
N LYS A 341 31.12 -17.56 7.01
CA LYS A 341 29.89 -16.88 7.44
C LYS A 341 29.04 -17.77 8.35
N CYS A 342 28.96 -19.07 8.06
CA CYS A 342 28.29 -20.03 8.93
C CYS A 342 28.96 -20.10 10.31
N ALA A 343 30.29 -20.15 10.36
CA ALA A 343 31.03 -20.17 11.62
C ALA A 343 30.81 -18.89 12.42
N ALA A 344 30.86 -17.72 11.77
CA ALA A 344 30.60 -16.43 12.42
C ALA A 344 29.16 -16.32 12.94
N TRP A 345 28.18 -16.77 12.16
CA TRP A 345 26.76 -16.80 12.55
C TRP A 345 26.48 -17.76 13.71
N LYS A 346 27.18 -18.89 13.76
CA LYS A 346 27.05 -19.88 14.84
C LYS A 346 27.82 -19.53 16.12
N GLY A 347 28.70 -18.52 16.06
CA GLY A 347 29.62 -18.23 17.17
C GLY A 347 30.77 -19.24 17.29
N ASP A 348 31.00 -20.08 16.27
CA ASP A 348 32.07 -21.09 16.25
C ASP A 348 33.42 -20.44 15.93
N LEU A 349 34.00 -19.81 16.94
CA LEU A 349 35.24 -19.06 16.84
C LEU A 349 36.43 -19.95 16.43
N PHE A 350 36.48 -21.20 16.89
CA PHE A 350 37.58 -22.11 16.55
C PHE A 350 37.59 -22.44 15.06
N THR A 351 36.45 -22.82 14.50
CA THR A 351 36.31 -23.08 13.07
C THR A 351 36.56 -21.81 12.26
N LEU A 352 36.07 -20.66 12.73
CA LEU A 352 36.32 -19.38 12.07
C LEU A 352 37.81 -19.05 12.02
N LYS A 353 38.56 -19.15 13.13
CA LYS A 353 40.02 -18.96 13.19
C LYS A 353 40.73 -19.86 12.18
N LYS A 354 40.44 -21.17 12.21
CA LYS A 354 41.00 -22.16 11.28
C LYS A 354 40.73 -21.82 9.81
N LEU A 355 39.50 -21.40 9.47
CA LEU A 355 39.14 -21.06 8.09
C LEU A 355 39.84 -19.79 7.58
N LEU A 356 40.05 -18.81 8.46
CA LEU A 356 40.72 -17.55 8.13
C LEU A 356 42.23 -17.72 7.93
N ASP A 357 42.86 -18.58 8.75
CA ASP A 357 44.30 -18.85 8.66
C ASP A 357 44.69 -19.50 7.32
N HIS A 358 43.77 -20.22 6.68
CA HIS A 358 43.99 -20.87 5.38
C HIS A 358 43.70 -19.97 4.16
N ARG A 359 43.17 -18.73 4.30
CA ARG A 359 42.58 -17.96 3.17
C ARG A 359 42.85 -16.45 3.19
N SER A 360 44.11 -16.03 3.30
CA SER A 360 44.49 -14.63 3.57
C SER A 360 43.93 -13.54 2.62
N TYR A 361 43.67 -13.83 1.34
CA TYR A 361 43.33 -12.77 0.35
C TYR A 361 41.82 -12.52 0.17
N THR A 362 40.98 -13.58 0.07
CA THR A 362 39.53 -13.44 -0.21
C THR A 362 38.75 -12.88 1.00
N VAL A 363 39.33 -12.99 2.19
CA VAL A 363 38.70 -12.65 3.47
C VAL A 363 38.53 -11.15 3.67
N LYS A 364 39.44 -10.31 3.14
CA LYS A 364 39.42 -8.86 3.39
C LYS A 364 38.12 -8.19 2.95
N ASN A 365 37.49 -8.69 1.89
CA ASN A 365 36.23 -8.15 1.37
C ASN A 365 34.99 -8.64 2.14
N SER A 366 35.13 -9.63 3.03
CA SER A 366 34.01 -10.24 3.76
C SER A 366 33.91 -9.79 5.22
N TRP A 367 34.87 -9.02 5.73
CA TRP A 367 34.91 -8.65 7.15
C TRP A 367 33.66 -7.91 7.64
N SER A 368 33.19 -6.91 6.89
CA SER A 368 31.96 -6.19 7.25
C SER A 368 30.76 -7.13 7.35
N GLU A 369 30.64 -8.09 6.45
CA GLU A 369 29.55 -9.07 6.46
C GLU A 369 29.67 -10.04 7.64
N LEU A 370 30.89 -10.46 8.01
CA LEU A 370 31.12 -11.30 9.19
C LEU A 370 30.79 -10.57 10.50
N ILE A 371 31.11 -9.27 10.57
CA ILE A 371 30.72 -8.39 11.69
C ILE A 371 29.19 -8.31 11.78
N ASP A 372 28.49 -8.03 10.66
CA ASP A 372 27.02 -7.95 10.64
C ASP A 372 26.37 -9.26 11.11
N LEU A 373 26.90 -10.40 10.69
CA LEU A 373 26.43 -11.73 11.12
C LEU A 373 26.63 -11.96 12.61
N ALA A 374 27.80 -11.59 13.15
CA ALA A 374 28.08 -11.71 14.57
C ALA A 374 27.15 -10.80 15.41
N ILE A 375 26.87 -9.58 14.95
CA ILE A 375 25.93 -8.64 15.60
C ILE A 375 24.50 -9.22 15.60
N CYS A 376 24.05 -9.80 14.48
CA CYS A 376 22.68 -10.33 14.37
C CYS A 376 22.36 -11.45 15.38
N ARG A 377 23.38 -12.18 15.82
CA ARG A 377 23.25 -13.30 16.78
C ARG A 377 23.89 -13.00 18.14
N GLU A 378 24.35 -11.78 18.34
CA GLU A 378 25.09 -11.36 19.55
C GLU A 378 26.27 -12.30 19.88
N ASN A 379 26.98 -12.80 18.87
CA ASN A 379 28.14 -13.68 19.06
C ASN A 379 29.38 -12.86 19.45
N LEU A 380 29.44 -12.43 20.71
CA LEU A 380 30.46 -11.53 21.22
C LEU A 380 31.88 -12.08 21.06
N ASN A 381 32.09 -13.39 21.23
CA ASN A 381 33.39 -14.04 21.04
C ASN A 381 33.93 -13.89 19.60
N VAL A 382 33.05 -14.01 18.60
CA VAL A 382 33.39 -13.80 17.19
C VAL A 382 33.62 -12.33 16.91
N LEU A 383 32.76 -11.46 17.43
CA LEU A 383 32.87 -10.02 17.25
C LEU A 383 34.18 -9.47 17.84
N GLU A 384 34.52 -9.90 19.06
CA GLU A 384 35.76 -9.56 19.76
C GLU A 384 36.97 -9.99 18.95
N PHE A 385 36.99 -11.23 18.48
CA PHE A 385 38.07 -11.73 17.63
C PHE A 385 38.23 -10.90 16.34
N ILE A 386 37.13 -10.58 15.65
CA ILE A 386 37.21 -9.85 14.38
C ILE A 386 37.67 -8.41 14.62
N VAL A 387 37.10 -7.73 15.60
CA VAL A 387 37.30 -6.29 15.78
C VAL A 387 38.54 -5.99 16.63
N VAL A 388 38.74 -6.74 17.72
CA VAL A 388 39.83 -6.52 18.67
C VAL A 388 41.08 -7.29 18.24
N GLU A 389 41.01 -8.62 18.11
CA GLU A 389 42.21 -9.42 17.79
C GLU A 389 42.71 -9.19 16.35
N LYS A 390 41.80 -9.03 15.38
CA LYS A 390 42.15 -8.80 13.97
C LYS A 390 42.17 -7.33 13.56
N ALA A 391 41.88 -6.40 14.48
CA ALA A 391 41.89 -4.96 14.26
C ALA A 391 41.08 -4.50 13.02
N VAL A 392 39.95 -5.17 12.75
CA VAL A 392 39.10 -4.83 11.62
C VAL A 392 38.32 -3.55 11.93
N THR A 393 38.46 -2.53 11.07
CA THR A 393 37.72 -1.28 11.18
C THR A 393 36.21 -1.50 11.01
N ILE A 394 35.45 -1.00 11.97
CA ILE A 394 33.98 -1.03 11.95
C ILE A 394 33.47 0.04 10.98
N THR A 395 32.49 -0.30 10.15
CA THR A 395 31.83 0.66 9.25
C THR A 395 30.59 1.28 9.88
N SER A 396 30.14 2.44 9.37
CA SER A 396 28.87 3.03 9.79
C SER A 396 27.68 2.07 9.62
N ASN A 397 27.71 1.20 8.60
CA ASN A 397 26.65 0.21 8.38
C ASN A 397 26.58 -0.84 9.51
N ASN A 398 27.74 -1.29 9.99
CA ASN A 398 27.80 -2.21 11.13
C ASN A 398 27.21 -1.56 12.39
N CYS A 399 27.51 -0.29 12.64
CA CYS A 399 26.92 0.47 13.75
C CYS A 399 25.39 0.60 13.62
N LYS A 400 24.89 0.92 12.42
CA LYS A 400 23.45 0.94 12.15
C LYS A 400 22.79 -0.40 12.42
N LYS A 401 23.48 -1.50 12.11
CA LYS A 401 22.99 -2.86 12.37
C LYS A 401 22.83 -3.13 13.87
N ILE A 402 23.77 -2.71 14.71
CA ILE A 402 23.65 -2.81 16.17
C ILE A 402 22.40 -2.08 16.65
N GLY A 403 22.17 -0.86 16.17
CA GLY A 403 20.98 -0.08 16.50
C GLY A 403 19.69 -0.79 16.10
N SER A 404 19.64 -1.37 14.90
CA SER A 404 18.46 -2.13 14.43
C SER A 404 18.20 -3.39 15.27
N MET A 405 19.25 -4.02 15.81
CA MET A 405 19.14 -5.21 16.65
C MET A 405 18.88 -4.87 18.12
N GLY A 406 19.26 -3.68 18.57
CA GLY A 406 19.17 -3.27 19.97
C GLY A 406 20.16 -3.99 20.89
N SER A 407 21.37 -4.30 20.41
CA SER A 407 22.35 -5.08 21.19
C SER A 407 23.36 -4.20 21.93
N LEU A 408 23.13 -4.01 23.24
CA LEU A 408 24.03 -3.26 24.12
C LEU A 408 25.40 -3.93 24.32
N PRO A 409 25.49 -5.27 24.48
CA PRO A 409 26.79 -5.94 24.59
C PRO A 409 27.65 -5.78 23.34
N CYS A 410 27.05 -5.86 22.14
CA CYS A 410 27.79 -5.60 20.90
C CYS A 410 28.31 -4.16 20.84
N LEU A 411 27.50 -3.18 21.23
CA LEU A 411 27.92 -1.78 21.25
C LEU A 411 29.11 -1.56 22.21
N GLN A 412 29.03 -2.09 23.42
CA GLN A 412 30.09 -1.98 24.44
C GLN A 412 31.41 -2.59 23.94
N LEU A 413 31.34 -3.78 23.33
CA LEU A 413 32.51 -4.47 22.79
C LEU A 413 33.18 -3.66 21.68
N LEU A 414 32.39 -3.11 20.74
CA LEU A 414 32.94 -2.34 19.62
C LEU A 414 33.61 -1.04 20.02
N LEU A 415 33.19 -0.44 21.13
CA LEU A 415 33.77 0.80 21.64
C LEU A 415 34.98 0.54 22.56
N GLY A 416 35.24 -0.72 22.91
CA GLY A 416 36.46 -1.15 23.58
C GLY A 416 36.69 -0.61 24.99
N LYS A 417 35.75 0.15 25.57
CA LYS A 417 35.82 0.79 26.90
C LYS A 417 34.42 1.05 27.48
N THR A 418 34.36 1.30 28.79
CA THR A 418 33.24 2.01 29.43
C THR A 418 33.11 3.39 28.77
N PHE A 419 31.92 3.73 28.27
CA PHE A 419 31.65 5.02 27.64
C PHE A 419 32.07 6.17 28.56
N GLN A 420 32.82 7.12 28.00
CA GLN A 420 33.07 8.42 28.63
C GLN A 420 32.08 9.44 28.06
N ALA A 421 31.81 10.52 28.80
CA ALA A 421 30.93 11.62 28.37
C ALA A 421 31.13 12.05 26.90
N GLY A 422 32.40 12.16 26.47
CA GLY A 422 32.77 12.61 25.12
C GLY A 422 32.51 11.58 24.02
N ASP A 423 32.33 10.31 24.35
CA ASP A 423 32.10 9.28 23.33
C ASP A 423 30.73 9.44 22.67
N PHE A 424 29.72 9.94 23.41
CA PHE A 424 28.34 10.11 22.94
C PHE A 424 28.18 11.07 21.75
N ASP A 425 29.20 11.88 21.47
CA ASP A 425 29.26 12.77 20.30
C ASP A 425 29.76 12.06 19.03
N SER A 426 30.22 10.81 19.17
CA SER A 426 30.68 10.00 18.07
C SER A 426 29.57 9.78 17.04
N PRO A 427 29.83 10.04 15.74
CA PRO A 427 28.89 9.72 14.66
C PRO A 427 28.43 8.25 14.66
N MET A 428 29.25 7.34 15.22
CA MET A 428 28.89 5.92 15.34
C MET A 428 27.80 5.69 16.37
N ILE A 429 27.91 6.27 17.57
CA ILE A 429 26.89 6.13 18.63
C ILE A 429 25.58 6.79 18.19
N ARG A 430 25.68 7.97 17.57
CA ARG A 430 24.54 8.63 16.95
C ARG A 430 23.83 7.71 15.95
N ALA A 431 24.56 7.08 15.03
CA ALA A 431 23.98 6.17 14.06
C ALA A 431 23.32 4.94 14.72
N VAL A 432 23.88 4.42 15.81
CA VAL A 432 23.28 3.32 16.59
C VAL A 432 21.95 3.76 17.20
N HIS A 433 21.90 4.92 17.86
CA HIS A 433 20.68 5.39 18.53
C HIS A 433 19.60 5.80 17.52
N GLU A 434 19.93 6.51 16.44
CA GLU A 434 18.97 6.85 15.37
C GLU A 434 18.29 5.59 14.80
N MET A 435 19.06 4.52 14.58
CA MET A 435 18.54 3.25 14.11
C MET A 435 17.73 2.52 15.19
N ALA A 436 18.15 2.55 16.45
CA ALA A 436 17.37 1.99 17.56
C ALA A 436 16.01 2.68 17.71
N CYS A 437 15.94 4.01 17.57
CA CYS A 437 14.69 4.76 17.53
C CYS A 437 13.82 4.38 16.33
N THR A 438 14.45 4.22 15.15
CA THR A 438 13.75 3.87 13.91
C THR A 438 13.12 2.48 13.98
N TYR A 439 13.77 1.53 14.66
CA TYR A 439 13.29 0.15 14.83
C TYR A 439 12.56 -0.08 16.16
N GLY A 440 12.40 0.96 16.99
CA GLY A 440 11.65 0.89 18.25
C GLY A 440 12.27 -0.02 19.30
N GLN A 441 13.60 -0.05 19.39
CA GLN A 441 14.35 -0.88 20.35
C GLN A 441 14.30 -0.27 21.77
N THR A 442 13.10 -0.17 22.34
CA THR A 442 12.82 0.53 23.61
C THR A 442 13.65 0.01 24.78
N LYS A 443 13.81 -1.32 24.91
CA LYS A 443 14.65 -1.89 25.97
C LYS A 443 16.10 -1.43 25.86
N PHE A 444 16.69 -1.54 24.68
CA PHE A 444 18.06 -1.10 24.42
C PHE A 444 18.26 0.39 24.71
N ILE A 445 17.31 1.23 24.26
CA ILE A 445 17.34 2.67 24.52
C ILE A 445 17.29 2.92 26.03
N SER A 446 16.37 2.27 26.75
CA SER A 446 16.25 2.36 28.20
C SER A 446 17.54 1.94 28.91
N ASP A 447 18.12 0.81 28.51
CA ASP A 447 19.38 0.30 29.07
C ASP A 447 20.53 1.28 28.84
N MET A 448 20.59 1.96 27.69
CA MET A 448 21.57 3.04 27.45
C MET A 448 21.43 4.19 28.45
N TYR A 449 20.22 4.70 28.67
CA TYR A 449 20.00 5.80 29.63
C TYR A 449 20.28 5.38 31.08
N ASN A 450 19.86 4.17 31.46
CA ASN A 450 20.07 3.65 32.80
C ASN A 450 21.56 3.42 33.10
N GLN A 451 22.32 2.93 32.13
CA GLN A 451 23.74 2.63 32.31
C GLN A 451 24.61 3.88 32.21
N TYR A 452 24.20 4.89 31.45
CA TYR A 452 25.00 6.08 31.19
C TYR A 452 24.22 7.35 31.53
N SER A 453 24.31 7.78 32.79
CA SER A 453 23.60 8.98 33.28
C SER A 453 23.95 10.29 32.54
N GLU A 454 25.12 10.37 31.92
CA GLU A 454 25.55 11.51 31.10
C GLU A 454 24.94 11.49 29.68
N TYR A 455 24.31 10.38 29.28
CA TYR A 455 23.69 10.24 27.97
C TYR A 455 22.32 10.90 27.94
N ASN A 456 22.24 12.06 27.28
CA ASN A 456 20.99 12.79 27.08
C ASN A 456 20.82 13.17 25.60
N ARG A 457 20.59 12.17 24.74
CA ARG A 457 20.45 12.37 23.29
C ARG A 457 19.07 11.94 22.82
N ASN A 458 18.29 12.86 22.26
CA ASN A 458 16.98 12.58 21.68
C ASN A 458 17.02 12.59 20.14
N TYR A 459 16.24 11.70 19.52
CA TYR A 459 16.12 11.62 18.05
C TYR A 459 14.65 11.58 17.64
N TRP A 460 13.91 12.62 18.06
CA TRP A 460 12.47 12.73 17.90
C TRP A 460 11.97 12.53 16.47
N SER A 461 12.69 13.06 15.48
CA SER A 461 12.35 12.83 14.08
C SER A 461 12.33 11.34 13.74
N ASN A 462 13.35 10.57 14.12
CA ASN A 462 13.38 9.12 13.88
C ASN A 462 12.27 8.37 14.64
N ILE A 463 12.00 8.77 15.89
CA ILE A 463 10.94 8.16 16.72
C ILE A 463 9.56 8.42 16.08
N ILE A 464 9.27 9.65 15.66
CA ILE A 464 8.01 10.01 15.02
C ILE A 464 7.86 9.29 13.67
N HIS A 465 8.90 9.30 12.83
CA HIS A 465 8.87 8.65 11.52
C HIS A 465 8.64 7.13 11.62
N SER A 466 9.20 6.46 12.64
CA SER A 466 9.00 5.02 12.84
C SER A 466 7.54 4.66 13.13
N GLY A 467 6.78 5.55 13.77
CA GLY A 467 5.41 5.28 14.19
C GLY A 467 5.30 4.37 15.42
N ILE A 468 6.39 4.12 16.15
CA ILE A 468 6.41 3.22 17.31
C ILE A 468 6.23 4.02 18.60
N ILE A 469 4.98 4.18 19.03
CA ILE A 469 4.59 5.07 20.14
C ILE A 469 5.25 4.73 21.48
N SER A 470 5.56 3.46 21.74
CA SER A 470 6.23 3.03 22.98
C SER A 470 7.61 3.66 23.16
N THR A 471 8.29 3.99 22.07
CA THR A 471 9.57 4.71 22.11
C THR A 471 9.39 6.17 22.49
N ALA A 472 8.25 6.78 22.12
CA ALA A 472 7.89 8.13 22.54
C ALA A 472 7.63 8.20 24.05
N TYR A 473 6.86 7.24 24.58
CA TYR A 473 6.61 7.12 26.03
C TYR A 473 7.91 6.99 26.82
N LEU A 474 8.82 6.14 26.37
CA LEU A 474 10.13 5.99 27.00
C LEU A 474 10.90 7.31 27.02
N GLN A 475 10.98 7.99 25.88
CA GLN A 475 11.77 9.22 25.74
C GLN A 475 11.18 10.40 26.54
N PHE A 476 9.85 10.47 26.69
CA PHE A 476 9.17 11.42 27.60
C PHE A 476 9.36 11.08 29.07
N GLY A 477 9.41 9.79 29.43
CA GLY A 477 9.65 9.39 30.82
C GLY A 477 11.08 9.69 31.31
N ILE A 478 12.01 9.91 30.39
CA ILE A 478 13.43 10.12 30.71
C ILE A 478 13.79 11.61 30.79
N ASN A 479 13.13 12.45 30.00
CA ASN A 479 13.48 13.87 29.91
C ASN A 479 12.26 14.72 30.23
N ASP A 480 12.51 15.80 30.95
CA ASP A 480 11.51 16.85 31.12
C ASP A 480 11.44 17.66 29.84
N TYR A 481 10.22 17.87 29.35
CA TYR A 481 9.93 18.74 28.22
C TYR A 481 9.07 19.88 28.70
N ASN A 482 9.45 21.11 28.37
CA ASN A 482 8.56 22.25 28.54
C ASN A 482 7.52 22.28 27.41
N ASP A 483 6.41 22.99 27.63
CA ASP A 483 5.32 23.04 26.66
C ASP A 483 5.77 23.53 25.27
N GLN A 484 6.77 24.42 25.17
CA GLN A 484 7.28 24.91 23.89
C GLN A 484 8.02 23.82 23.10
N GLU A 485 8.82 22.99 23.77
CA GLU A 485 9.46 21.83 23.14
C GLU A 485 8.41 20.82 22.67
N ILE A 486 7.37 20.57 23.48
CA ILE A 486 6.25 19.69 23.10
C ILE A 486 5.53 20.24 21.86
N LEU A 487 5.38 21.55 21.72
CA LEU A 487 4.80 22.16 20.52
C LEU A 487 5.64 21.89 19.25
N GLU A 488 6.96 21.95 19.33
CA GLU A 488 7.84 21.62 18.20
C GLU A 488 7.67 20.15 17.79
N LEU A 489 7.55 19.25 18.77
CA LEU A 489 7.30 17.83 18.51
C LEU A 489 5.93 17.56 17.88
N ILE A 490 4.90 18.30 18.31
CA ILE A 490 3.58 18.30 17.68
C ILE A 490 3.69 18.72 16.22
N GLU A 491 4.42 19.78 15.92
CA GLU A 491 4.63 20.25 14.53
C GLU A 491 5.31 19.18 13.66
N ILE A 492 6.35 18.52 14.18
CA ILE A 492 7.01 17.41 13.49
C ILE A 492 6.04 16.24 13.25
N ALA A 493 5.27 15.83 14.27
CA ALA A 493 4.29 14.75 14.15
C ALA A 493 3.24 15.02 13.07
N ILE A 494 2.83 16.28 12.97
CA ILE A 494 1.85 16.72 11.99
C ILE A 494 2.45 16.70 10.59
N ASN A 495 3.64 17.27 10.42
CA ASN A 495 4.35 17.29 9.14
C ASN A 495 4.64 15.88 8.63
N SER A 496 4.87 14.92 9.53
CA SER A 496 5.06 13.50 9.22
C SER A 496 3.76 12.69 9.10
N GLY A 497 2.59 13.29 9.33
CA GLY A 497 1.28 12.61 9.25
C GLY A 497 1.04 11.52 10.31
N LYS A 498 1.65 11.64 11.50
CA LYS A 498 1.62 10.64 12.59
C LYS A 498 0.61 11.03 13.65
N VAL A 499 -0.65 10.63 13.45
CA VAL A 499 -1.79 11.06 14.27
C VAL A 499 -1.67 10.59 15.73
N GLU A 500 -1.16 9.39 15.96
CA GLU A 500 -0.98 8.81 17.30
C GLU A 500 0.06 9.59 18.11
N PHE A 501 1.11 10.08 17.46
CA PHE A 501 2.14 10.92 18.08
C PHE A 501 1.62 12.30 18.41
N TYR A 502 0.85 12.89 17.50
CA TYR A 502 0.17 14.15 17.76
C TYR A 502 -0.72 14.06 19.01
N GLN A 503 -1.58 13.03 19.09
CA GLN A 503 -2.45 12.82 20.25
C GLN A 503 -1.63 12.65 21.53
N PHE A 504 -0.61 11.81 21.49
CA PHE A 504 0.29 11.59 22.62
C PHE A 504 0.90 12.89 23.15
N PHE A 505 1.46 13.74 22.28
CA PHE A 505 2.09 15.00 22.72
C PHE A 505 1.08 16.02 23.25
N VAL A 506 -0.13 16.10 22.67
CA VAL A 506 -1.18 17.00 23.20
C VAL A 506 -1.59 16.61 24.61
N GLU A 507 -1.65 15.31 24.92
CA GLU A 507 -1.95 14.82 26.26
C GLU A 507 -0.87 15.16 27.29
N GLN A 508 0.35 15.49 26.85
CA GLN A 508 1.46 15.87 27.75
C GLN A 508 1.51 17.37 28.07
N LEU A 509 0.73 18.23 27.38
CA LEU A 509 0.75 19.67 27.62
C LEU A 509 0.13 20.03 28.97
N GLN A 510 0.84 20.84 29.75
CA GLN A 510 0.32 21.34 31.04
C GLN A 510 -0.64 22.51 30.81
N ASP A 511 -0.28 23.44 29.93
CA ASP A 511 -1.15 24.54 29.52
C ASP A 511 -1.74 24.29 28.13
N SER A 512 -2.98 23.80 28.08
CA SER A 512 -3.73 23.68 26.83
C SER A 512 -3.89 24.99 26.06
N SER A 513 -3.72 26.16 26.70
CA SER A 513 -3.76 27.46 26.03
C SER A 513 -2.56 27.66 25.08
N ILE A 514 -1.46 26.93 25.29
CA ILE A 514 -0.27 27.00 24.44
C ILE A 514 -0.52 26.39 23.06
N LEU A 515 -1.54 25.53 22.92
CA LEU A 515 -2.03 25.08 21.62
C LEU A 515 -2.46 26.27 20.75
N ASN A 516 -2.79 27.42 21.35
CA ASN A 516 -3.08 28.64 20.61
C ASN A 516 -1.85 29.23 19.88
N GLN A 517 -0.66 28.72 20.17
CA GLN A 517 0.58 29.12 19.51
C GLN A 517 0.90 28.26 18.29
N LEU A 518 0.34 27.05 18.20
CA LEU A 518 0.43 26.21 17.01
C LEU A 518 -0.36 26.87 15.89
N SER A 519 0.20 26.86 14.69
CA SER A 519 -0.56 27.19 13.49
C SER A 519 -1.71 26.17 13.37
N PRO A 520 -3.00 26.59 13.37
CA PRO A 520 -3.49 27.86 12.84
C PRO A 520 -3.98 28.90 13.89
N ASN A 521 -3.73 28.72 15.19
CA ASN A 521 -4.27 29.58 16.23
C ASN A 521 -3.52 30.93 16.37
N LYS A 522 -2.33 31.07 15.77
CA LYS A 522 -1.73 32.37 15.41
C LYS A 522 -2.17 32.75 14.00
N LYS A 523 -2.77 33.95 13.84
CA LYS A 523 -3.03 34.55 12.53
C LYS A 523 -1.70 34.67 11.78
N PRO A 524 -1.48 33.97 10.65
CA PRO A 524 -0.17 33.93 10.02
C PRO A 524 0.25 35.33 9.57
N ASN A 525 1.48 35.74 9.90
CA ASN A 525 2.03 37.05 9.53
C ASN A 525 2.25 37.17 8.01
N LYS A 526 2.31 36.05 7.27
CA LYS A 526 2.35 35.96 5.80
C LYS A 526 1.63 34.68 5.34
N VAL A 527 0.94 34.76 4.21
CA VAL A 527 -0.03 33.76 3.71
C VAL A 527 0.63 32.47 3.16
N SER A 528 1.96 32.38 3.12
CA SER A 528 2.71 31.28 2.47
C SER A 528 3.03 30.04 3.32
N ASN A 529 2.62 29.96 4.58
CA ASN A 529 2.95 28.84 5.48
C ASN A 529 1.82 27.76 5.52
N GLY A 530 1.54 27.11 4.38
CA GLY A 530 0.29 26.35 4.15
C GLY A 530 0.31 24.82 4.27
N LEU A 531 1.20 24.20 5.07
CA LEU A 531 1.19 22.74 5.29
C LEU A 531 0.68 22.43 6.71
N TYR A 532 -0.63 22.37 6.95
CA TYR A 532 -1.12 21.82 8.22
C TYR A 532 -2.56 21.23 8.17
N PRO A 533 -2.79 19.99 8.64
CA PRO A 533 -4.11 19.35 8.67
C PRO A 533 -5.08 19.97 9.69
N ILE A 534 -6.35 20.14 9.27
CA ILE A 534 -7.50 20.71 10.02
C ILE A 534 -7.99 19.79 11.17
N TYR A 535 -7.10 19.06 11.86
CA TYR A 535 -7.51 18.22 13.01
C TYR A 535 -7.61 18.99 14.34
N PHE A 536 -7.10 20.21 14.41
CA PHE A 536 -7.09 21.00 15.65
C PHE A 536 -8.39 21.75 15.96
N HIS A 537 -9.23 22.03 14.97
CA HIS A 537 -10.37 22.92 15.19
C HIS A 537 -11.54 22.27 15.98
N ARG A 538 -11.48 20.96 16.25
CA ARG A 538 -12.54 20.21 16.95
C ARG A 538 -12.30 19.92 18.42
N LEU A 539 -11.08 20.05 18.93
CA LEU A 539 -10.78 19.76 20.35
C LEU A 539 -10.98 20.98 21.27
N LEU A 540 -11.05 22.18 20.70
CA LEU A 540 -11.14 23.44 21.46
C LEU A 540 -12.53 24.08 21.48
N GLU A 541 -13.58 23.49 20.86
CA GLU A 541 -14.93 23.96 21.16
C GLU A 541 -15.32 23.49 22.56
N PRO A 542 -15.57 24.40 23.53
CA PRO A 542 -16.11 24.00 24.80
C PRO A 542 -17.43 23.30 24.54
N ARG A 543 -17.58 22.05 25.01
CA ARG A 543 -18.88 21.37 25.08
C ARG A 543 -19.83 22.35 25.75
N LYS A 544 -20.70 23.01 24.97
CA LYS A 544 -21.79 23.81 25.51
C LYS A 544 -22.55 22.88 26.43
N ARG A 545 -22.40 23.05 27.75
CA ARG A 545 -23.24 22.38 28.74
C ARG A 545 -24.66 22.70 28.33
N GLN A 546 -25.41 21.68 27.90
CA GLN A 546 -26.85 21.80 27.76
C GLN A 546 -27.35 22.27 29.12
N LYS A 547 -27.86 23.51 29.18
CA LYS A 547 -28.65 23.96 30.31
C LYS A 547 -29.86 23.04 30.35
N THR A 548 -29.84 22.07 31.27
CA THR A 548 -31.07 21.45 31.75
C THR A 548 -31.84 22.55 32.47
N ASN A 549 -32.90 23.04 31.83
CA ASN A 549 -33.88 23.89 32.50
C ASN A 549 -34.61 23.00 33.52
N LEU A 550 -34.51 23.37 34.79
CA LEU A 550 -35.52 23.10 35.82
C LEU A 550 -36.59 24.18 35.72
#